data_AF-A0A2E3HPY1-F1
#
_entry.id   AF-A0A2E3HPY1-F1
#
_cell.length_a   1.000
_cell.length_b   1.000
_cell.length_c   1.000
_cell.angle_alpha   90.00
_cell.angle_beta   90.00
_cell.angle_gamma   90.00
#
_symmetry.space_group_name_H-M   'P 1'
#
loop_
_entity.id
_entity.type
_entity.pdbx_description
1 polymer ?
#
loop_
_entity_poly.entity_id
_entity_poly.type
_entity_poly.pdbx_seq_one_letter_code
_entity_poly.pdbx_strand_id
1 'polypeptide(L)'
;MRNIHVTPEPVTLEGYQAVLKPSKFGYSLKAIVGDELISKLETEREDCLKWAESKLKNPKRSTLKPTPWEEVSDGKYLIKFSWSDEKRPPVVDTEGTPITNTETPVYSGSKVKIGFTQKPYILRDGVTYGTSLKLSGVQIVSIQSEVGVDTGDLDEAGVAEMFGNTAGFKTSEPNVTVDTTPSSVEDDF
;
A
#
# COMPACT_ATOMS: atom_id res chain seq x y z
N MET A 1 17.17 -8.74 20.13
CA MET A 1 17.47 -8.05 18.87
C MET A 1 16.14 -7.61 18.26
N ARG A 2 16.00 -6.40 17.72
CA ARG A 2 14.74 -6.00 17.06
C ARG A 2 14.71 -6.66 15.68
N ASN A 3 13.72 -7.50 15.40
CA ASN A 3 13.55 -8.11 14.09
C ASN A 3 12.98 -7.06 13.12
N ILE A 4 13.76 -6.66 12.11
CA ILE A 4 13.31 -5.73 11.08
C ILE A 4 12.91 -6.56 9.86
N HIS A 5 11.63 -6.51 9.52
CA HIS A 5 11.10 -7.07 8.28
C HIS A 5 11.36 -6.09 7.15
N VAL A 6 11.93 -6.56 6.06
CA VAL A 6 12.07 -5.80 4.81
C VAL A 6 11.39 -6.60 3.72
N THR A 7 10.50 -5.98 2.95
CA THR A 7 9.88 -6.63 1.81
C THR A 7 10.95 -6.88 0.73
N PRO A 8 11.22 -8.14 0.33
CA PRO A 8 12.25 -8.44 -0.66
C PRO A 8 11.91 -7.82 -2.02
N GLU A 9 10.64 -8.00 -2.42
CA GLU A 9 10.05 -7.43 -3.61
C GLU A 9 9.22 -6.17 -3.30
N PRO A 10 9.10 -5.23 -4.25
CA PRO A 10 8.25 -4.06 -4.08
C PRO A 10 6.77 -4.43 -3.91
N VAL A 11 6.16 -3.89 -2.87
CA VAL A 11 4.73 -4.05 -2.56
C VAL A 11 3.92 -2.90 -3.13
N THR A 12 2.67 -3.18 -3.47
CA THR A 12 1.75 -2.17 -4.01
C THR A 12 1.12 -1.37 -2.88
N LEU A 13 1.12 -0.04 -2.99
CA LEU A 13 0.34 0.82 -2.12
C LEU A 13 -1.15 0.73 -2.46
N GLU A 14 -2.02 0.70 -1.45
CA GLU A 14 -3.48 0.63 -1.68
C GLU A 14 -4.26 1.62 -0.83
N GLY A 15 -5.20 2.32 -1.48
CA GLY A 15 -6.03 3.34 -0.84
C GLY A 15 -5.26 4.63 -0.59
N TYR A 16 -5.80 5.47 0.29
CA TYR A 16 -5.25 6.80 0.54
C TYR A 16 -3.86 6.75 1.21
N GLN A 17 -2.91 7.48 0.61
CA GLN A 17 -1.53 7.59 1.07
C GLN A 17 -1.23 9.02 1.54
N ALA A 18 -0.53 9.13 2.66
CA ALA A 18 -0.06 10.38 3.24
C ALA A 18 1.37 10.16 3.77
N VAL A 19 2.29 9.84 2.85
CA VAL A 19 3.64 9.38 3.18
C VAL A 19 4.59 10.56 3.41
N LEU A 20 4.64 11.49 2.44
CA LEU A 20 5.57 12.62 2.46
C LEU A 20 4.97 13.91 3.01
N LYS A 21 3.63 14.02 2.94
CA LYS A 21 2.84 15.13 3.43
C LYS A 21 1.68 14.58 4.27
N PRO A 22 1.45 15.11 5.48
CA PRO A 22 0.40 14.60 6.35
C PRO A 22 -0.99 15.00 5.82
N SER A 23 -1.96 14.15 6.10
CA SER A 23 -3.37 14.51 5.96
C SER A 23 -3.89 15.20 7.24
N LYS A 24 -5.16 15.59 7.25
CA LYS A 24 -5.86 16.02 8.49
C LYS A 24 -5.78 14.97 9.60
N PHE A 25 -5.62 13.68 9.24
CA PHE A 25 -5.54 12.56 10.17
C PHE A 25 -4.09 12.11 10.45
N GLY A 26 -3.10 12.89 10.01
CA GLY A 26 -1.68 12.58 10.14
C GLY A 26 -1.12 11.81 8.94
N TYR A 27 0.05 11.20 9.14
CA TYR A 27 0.73 10.41 8.11
C TYR A 27 0.24 8.96 8.11
N SER A 28 0.14 8.40 6.92
CA SER A 28 -0.27 7.00 6.75
C SER A 28 0.29 6.39 5.47
N LEU A 29 0.57 5.10 5.55
CA LEU A 29 0.89 4.25 4.41
C LEU A 29 0.09 2.96 4.51
N LYS A 30 -0.48 2.52 3.40
CA LYS A 30 -1.20 1.26 3.29
C LYS A 30 -0.65 0.46 2.13
N ALA A 31 -0.31 -0.80 2.36
CA ALA A 31 0.30 -1.66 1.34
C ALA A 31 -0.28 -3.07 1.38
N ILE A 32 -0.27 -3.73 0.22
CA ILE A 32 -0.64 -5.14 0.07
C ILE A 32 0.59 -6.03 0.18
N VAL A 33 0.51 -7.03 1.04
CA VAL A 33 1.54 -8.06 1.24
C VAL A 33 0.95 -9.46 1.09
N GLY A 34 1.81 -10.45 0.87
CA GLY A 34 1.42 -11.86 0.70
C GLY A 34 1.57 -12.72 1.95
N ASP A 35 1.10 -13.96 1.86
CA ASP A 35 1.09 -14.98 2.93
C ASP A 35 2.43 -15.19 3.63
N GLU A 36 3.52 -15.21 2.86
CA GLU A 36 4.84 -15.52 3.41
C GLU A 36 5.25 -14.50 4.49
N LEU A 37 4.95 -13.22 4.27
CA LEU A 37 5.22 -12.17 5.24
C LEU A 37 4.25 -12.26 6.42
N ILE A 38 2.97 -12.50 6.17
CA ILE A 38 1.97 -12.63 7.23
C ILE A 38 2.26 -13.81 8.16
N SER A 39 2.64 -14.96 7.62
CA SER A 39 3.02 -16.15 8.40
C SER A 39 4.18 -15.86 9.37
N LYS A 40 5.17 -15.07 8.93
CA LYS A 40 6.28 -14.61 9.78
C LYS A 40 5.79 -13.67 10.89
N LEU A 41 4.89 -12.74 10.55
CA LEU A 41 4.31 -11.81 11.53
C LEU A 41 3.38 -12.49 12.53
N GLU A 42 2.66 -13.53 12.13
CA GLU A 42 1.85 -14.36 13.03
C GLU A 42 2.72 -15.09 14.05
N THR A 43 3.80 -15.71 13.58
CA THR A 43 4.79 -16.36 14.46
C THR A 43 5.40 -15.36 15.44
N GLU A 44 5.84 -14.19 14.96
CA GLU A 44 6.38 -13.14 15.84
C GLU A 44 5.33 -12.54 16.79
N ARG A 45 4.06 -12.50 16.35
CA ARG A 45 2.95 -12.00 17.17
C ARG A 45 2.80 -12.80 18.45
N GLU A 46 2.97 -14.12 18.41
CA GLU A 46 2.83 -14.96 19.60
C GLU A 46 3.75 -14.51 20.73
N ASP A 47 5.03 -14.29 20.43
CA ASP A 47 6.01 -13.85 21.44
C ASP A 47 5.77 -12.41 21.89
N CYS A 48 5.34 -11.54 20.98
CA CYS A 48 4.91 -10.19 21.32
C CYS A 48 3.72 -10.22 22.32
N LEU A 49 2.75 -11.10 22.10
CA LEU A 49 1.58 -11.23 22.95
C LEU A 49 1.94 -11.82 24.31
N LYS A 50 2.79 -12.86 24.39
CA LYS A 50 3.30 -13.39 25.67
C LYS A 50 3.94 -12.28 26.52
N TRP A 51 4.76 -11.43 25.90
CA TRP A 51 5.32 -10.28 26.59
C TRP A 51 4.23 -9.31 27.09
N ALA A 52 3.25 -8.98 26.24
CA ALA A 52 2.17 -8.05 26.61
C ALA A 52 1.33 -8.59 27.77
N GLU A 53 0.97 -9.88 27.73
CA GLU A 53 0.22 -10.58 28.77
C GLU A 53 0.93 -10.54 30.13
N SER A 54 2.26 -10.68 30.15
CA SER A 54 3.08 -10.60 31.37
C SER A 54 3.06 -9.21 32.05
N LYS A 55 2.56 -8.19 31.34
CA LYS A 55 2.53 -6.79 31.79
C LYS A 55 1.11 -6.28 32.07
N LEU A 56 0.08 -7.11 31.87
CA LEU A 56 -1.31 -6.73 32.12
C LEU A 56 -1.59 -6.60 33.63
N LYS A 57 -2.42 -5.61 33.99
CA LYS A 57 -2.87 -5.43 35.38
C LYS A 57 -3.82 -6.53 35.83
N ASN A 58 -4.65 -7.05 34.91
CA ASN A 58 -5.58 -8.14 35.18
C ASN A 58 -5.78 -9.02 33.92
N PRO A 59 -4.95 -10.06 33.75
CA PRO A 59 -5.01 -10.93 32.56
C PRO A 59 -6.39 -11.59 32.33
N LYS A 60 -7.11 -11.94 33.41
CA LYS A 60 -8.43 -12.60 33.36
C LYS A 60 -9.58 -11.71 32.87
N ARG A 61 -9.33 -10.40 32.73
CA ARG A 61 -10.29 -9.38 32.26
C ARG A 61 -9.67 -8.49 31.20
N SER A 62 -8.80 -9.09 30.38
CA SER A 62 -8.08 -8.37 29.34
C SER A 62 -8.78 -8.45 27.99
N THR A 63 -8.48 -7.49 27.11
CA THR A 63 -9.01 -7.42 25.75
C THR A 63 -7.86 -7.44 24.75
N LEU A 64 -7.75 -8.51 23.97
CA LEU A 64 -6.83 -8.58 22.84
C LEU A 64 -7.43 -7.83 21.65
N LYS A 65 -6.66 -6.92 21.06
CA LYS A 65 -7.01 -6.23 19.82
C LYS A 65 -6.69 -7.10 18.59
N PRO A 66 -7.41 -6.92 17.48
CA PRO A 66 -7.16 -7.64 16.22
C PRO A 66 -5.71 -7.52 15.71
N THR A 67 -5.41 -8.29 14.67
CA THR A 67 -4.17 -8.16 13.91
C THR A 67 -4.08 -6.79 13.23
N PRO A 68 -2.86 -6.25 13.04
CA PRO A 68 -2.65 -5.02 12.28
C PRO A 68 -2.65 -5.24 10.75
N TRP A 69 -3.03 -6.43 10.30
CA TRP A 69 -3.28 -6.80 8.91
C TRP A 69 -4.71 -7.33 8.76
N GLU A 70 -5.28 -7.11 7.58
CA GLU A 70 -6.61 -7.55 7.18
C GLU A 70 -6.51 -8.25 5.83
N GLU A 71 -7.10 -9.44 5.71
CA GLU A 71 -7.18 -10.13 4.43
C GLU A 71 -8.19 -9.44 3.53
N VAL A 72 -7.77 -9.04 2.33
CA VAL A 72 -8.63 -8.30 1.37
C VAL A 72 -8.96 -9.13 0.14
N SER A 73 -8.17 -10.17 -0.13
CA SER A 73 -8.43 -11.21 -1.12
C SER A 73 -7.54 -12.41 -0.79
N ASP A 74 -7.83 -13.56 -1.38
CA ASP A 74 -7.10 -14.81 -1.13
C ASP A 74 -5.57 -14.61 -1.21
N GLY A 75 -4.89 -14.88 -0.09
CA GLY A 75 -3.44 -14.75 0.07
C GLY A 75 -2.88 -13.31 0.02
N LYS A 76 -3.73 -12.28 0.10
CA LYS A 76 -3.34 -10.87 0.06
C LYS A 76 -3.91 -10.09 1.25
N TYR A 77 -3.01 -9.39 1.92
CA TYR A 77 -3.31 -8.71 3.16
C TYR A 77 -2.95 -7.24 3.09
N LEU A 78 -3.89 -6.40 3.53
CA LEU A 78 -3.67 -4.98 3.71
C LEU A 78 -3.04 -4.73 5.08
N ILE A 79 -1.85 -4.12 5.06
CA ILE A 79 -1.20 -3.59 6.26
C ILE A 79 -1.27 -2.08 6.28
N LYS A 80 -1.52 -1.52 7.47
CA LYS A 80 -1.62 -0.07 7.68
C LYS A 80 -0.56 0.42 8.65
N PHE A 81 0.13 1.48 8.24
CA PHE A 81 1.05 2.24 9.08
C PHE A 81 0.51 3.63 9.33
N SER A 82 0.79 4.15 10.52
CA SER A 82 0.49 5.54 10.88
C SER A 82 1.55 6.04 11.86
N TRP A 83 1.96 7.29 11.69
CA TRP A 83 3.00 7.91 12.51
C TRP A 83 2.74 9.40 12.72
N SER A 84 3.36 9.93 13.78
CA SER A 84 3.44 11.38 14.03
C SER A 84 4.65 11.96 13.30
N ASP A 85 4.67 13.29 13.17
CA ASP A 85 5.76 14.01 12.50
C ASP A 85 7.14 13.70 13.12
N GLU A 86 7.22 13.67 14.44
CA GLU A 86 8.45 13.32 15.20
C GLU A 86 8.99 11.90 14.92
N LYS A 87 8.13 11.00 14.44
CA LYS A 87 8.46 9.59 14.19
C LYS A 87 8.35 9.26 12.70
N ARG A 88 8.50 10.27 11.85
CA ARG A 88 8.48 10.10 10.42
C ARG A 88 9.62 9.15 9.99
N PRO A 89 9.30 8.05 9.30
CA PRO A 89 10.33 7.17 8.78
C PRO A 89 11.08 7.87 7.63
N PRO A 90 12.38 7.57 7.44
CA PRO A 90 13.10 8.01 6.25
C PRO A 90 12.44 7.43 4.99
N VAL A 91 12.38 8.26 3.95
CA VAL A 91 11.86 7.88 2.62
C VAL A 91 12.95 8.18 1.60
N VAL A 92 13.31 7.17 0.81
CA VAL A 92 14.38 7.22 -0.19
C VAL A 92 13.88 6.75 -1.55
N ASP A 93 14.62 7.10 -2.61
CA ASP A 93 14.42 6.56 -3.95
C ASP A 93 15.18 5.22 -4.15
N THR A 94 15.21 4.73 -5.40
CA THR A 94 15.88 3.50 -5.81
C THR A 94 17.39 3.51 -5.58
N GLU A 95 18.03 4.67 -5.55
CA GLU A 95 19.47 4.83 -5.29
C GLU A 95 19.78 5.01 -3.80
N GLY A 96 18.75 5.11 -2.95
CA GLY A 96 18.89 5.35 -1.52
C GLY A 96 19.02 6.83 -1.18
N THR A 97 18.76 7.73 -2.13
CA THR A 97 18.80 9.18 -1.92
C THR A 97 17.52 9.63 -1.21
N PRO A 98 17.61 10.44 -0.13
CA PRO A 98 16.44 10.95 0.58
C PRO A 98 15.52 11.79 -0.31
N ILE A 99 14.22 11.45 -0.31
CA ILE A 99 13.21 12.24 -1.01
C ILE A 99 12.76 13.39 -0.12
N THR A 100 13.17 14.61 -0.47
CA THR A 100 12.88 15.84 0.28
C THR A 100 11.66 16.59 -0.25
N ASN A 101 11.32 16.41 -1.54
CA ASN A 101 10.15 17.04 -2.14
C ASN A 101 8.84 16.41 -1.60
N THR A 102 8.11 17.16 -0.81
CA THR A 102 6.84 16.71 -0.19
C THR A 102 5.66 16.65 -1.15
N GLU A 103 5.78 17.27 -2.33
CA GLU A 103 4.78 17.23 -3.40
C GLU A 103 4.94 16.00 -4.31
N THR A 104 5.92 15.13 -4.05
CA THR A 104 6.12 13.89 -4.82
C THR A 104 4.85 13.02 -4.72
N PRO A 105 4.24 12.62 -5.87
CA PRO A 105 2.89 12.06 -5.92
C PRO A 105 2.80 10.58 -5.52
N VAL A 106 3.07 10.26 -4.25
CA VAL A 106 3.04 8.87 -3.76
C VAL A 106 1.59 8.41 -3.53
N TYR A 107 0.96 7.87 -4.57
CA TYR A 107 -0.45 7.45 -4.54
C TYR A 107 -0.63 5.92 -4.50
N SER A 108 -1.89 5.51 -4.38
CA SER A 108 -2.31 4.10 -4.55
C SER A 108 -1.80 3.56 -5.87
N GLY A 109 -1.31 2.33 -5.88
CA GLY A 109 -0.75 1.65 -7.03
C GLY A 109 0.76 1.82 -7.21
N SER A 110 1.36 2.85 -6.60
CA SER A 110 2.82 3.01 -6.50
C SER A 110 3.47 1.77 -5.87
N LYS A 111 4.70 1.46 -6.28
CA LYS A 111 5.48 0.33 -5.75
C LYS A 111 6.53 0.82 -4.77
N VAL A 112 6.60 0.18 -3.61
CA VAL A 112 7.56 0.54 -2.56
C VAL A 112 8.19 -0.70 -1.93
N LYS A 113 9.42 -0.60 -1.44
CA LYS A 113 9.93 -1.53 -0.43
C LYS A 113 9.77 -0.88 0.95
N ILE A 114 9.31 -1.66 1.92
CA ILE A 114 9.09 -1.16 3.28
C ILE A 114 9.89 -1.98 4.28
N GLY A 115 10.59 -1.27 5.15
CA GLY A 115 11.21 -1.81 6.35
C GLY A 115 10.33 -1.51 7.56
N PHE A 116 10.00 -2.50 8.39
CA PHE A 116 9.18 -2.30 9.57
C PHE A 116 9.46 -3.32 10.68
N THR A 117 8.97 -3.02 11.88
CA THR A 117 9.06 -3.91 13.06
C THR A 117 7.67 -4.15 13.62
N GLN A 118 7.43 -5.34 14.18
CA GLN A 118 6.24 -5.59 14.98
C GLN A 118 6.55 -5.29 16.46
N LYS A 119 5.61 -4.61 17.12
CA LYS A 119 5.77 -4.24 18.53
C LYS A 119 4.51 -4.54 19.33
N PRO A 120 4.64 -5.17 20.51
CA PRO A 120 3.53 -5.26 21.43
C PRO A 120 3.19 -3.90 22.02
N TYR A 121 1.94 -3.73 22.43
CA TYR A 121 1.48 -2.57 23.19
C TYR A 121 0.45 -2.98 24.25
N ILE A 122 0.33 -2.15 25.27
CA ILE A 122 -0.77 -2.15 26.23
C ILE A 122 -1.31 -0.72 26.28
N LEU A 123 -2.63 -0.56 26.22
CA LEU A 123 -3.26 0.74 26.31
C LEU A 123 -3.20 1.27 27.75
N ARG A 124 -3.52 2.56 27.93
CA ARG A 124 -3.45 3.23 29.24
C ARG A 124 -4.36 2.57 30.30
N ASP A 125 -5.41 1.86 29.88
CA ASP A 125 -6.28 1.08 30.76
C ASP A 125 -5.56 -0.07 31.47
N GLY A 126 -4.41 -0.54 30.95
CA GLY A 126 -3.62 -1.63 31.50
C GLY A 126 -4.21 -3.03 31.30
N VAL A 127 -5.28 -3.16 30.51
CA VAL A 127 -5.99 -4.42 30.26
C VAL A 127 -6.24 -4.67 28.77
N THR A 128 -6.21 -3.64 27.93
CA THR A 128 -6.31 -3.77 26.48
C THR A 128 -4.91 -3.82 25.87
N TYR A 129 -4.66 -4.80 25.02
CA TYR A 129 -3.33 -5.05 24.46
C TYR A 129 -3.40 -5.57 23.03
N GLY A 130 -2.25 -5.64 22.36
CA GLY A 130 -2.12 -6.20 21.03
C GLY A 130 -0.74 -5.96 20.45
N THR A 131 -0.62 -6.02 19.13
CA THR A 131 0.61 -5.65 18.43
C THR A 131 0.33 -4.63 17.34
N SER A 132 1.35 -3.85 17.01
CA SER A 132 1.31 -2.83 15.97
C SER A 132 2.54 -2.96 15.07
N LEU A 133 2.37 -2.65 13.79
CA LEU A 133 3.49 -2.52 12.87
C LEU A 133 4.02 -1.09 12.91
N LYS A 134 5.34 -0.95 13.02
CA LYS A 134 6.04 0.34 13.08
C LYS A 134 7.02 0.44 11.92
N LEU A 135 6.70 1.34 11.01
CA LEU A 135 7.51 1.61 9.84
C LEU A 135 8.88 2.17 10.25
N SER A 136 9.92 1.66 9.62
CA SER A 136 11.33 1.96 9.90
C SER A 136 12.01 2.66 8.72
N GLY A 137 11.53 2.42 7.49
CA GLY A 137 11.96 3.14 6.29
C GLY A 137 11.12 2.73 5.08
N VAL A 138 11.03 3.62 4.09
CA VAL A 138 10.37 3.37 2.80
C VAL A 138 11.37 3.64 1.68
N GLN A 139 11.45 2.74 0.72
CA GLN A 139 12.07 3.00 -0.58
C GLN A 139 10.99 3.05 -1.64
N ILE A 140 10.88 4.16 -2.37
CA ILE A 140 9.97 4.31 -3.50
C ILE A 140 10.65 3.73 -4.73
N VAL A 141 9.96 2.77 -5.39
CA VAL A 141 10.48 2.05 -6.55
C VAL A 141 9.82 2.56 -7.83
N SER A 142 8.51 2.79 -7.81
CA SER A 142 7.80 3.44 -8.90
C SER A 142 6.59 4.20 -8.37
N ILE A 143 6.21 5.25 -9.08
CA ILE A 143 5.07 6.10 -8.73
C ILE A 143 3.96 5.88 -9.75
N GLN A 144 2.74 5.68 -9.28
CA GLN A 144 1.57 5.66 -10.16
C GLN A 144 0.96 7.06 -10.23
N SER A 145 0.90 7.64 -11.45
CA SER A 145 0.27 8.94 -11.70
C SER A 145 -1.10 8.75 -12.38
N GLU A 146 -1.98 9.76 -12.29
CA GLU A 146 -3.31 9.76 -12.94
C GLU A 146 -3.26 9.60 -14.47
N VAL A 147 -2.09 9.77 -15.09
CA VAL A 147 -1.90 9.74 -16.57
C VAL A 147 -1.05 8.55 -17.02
N GLY A 148 -0.62 7.68 -16.11
CA GLY A 148 0.19 6.52 -16.44
C GLY A 148 1.03 6.03 -15.27
N VAL A 149 1.45 4.77 -15.35
CA VAL A 149 2.43 4.21 -14.43
C VAL A 149 3.78 4.80 -14.84
N ASP A 150 4.39 5.62 -13.98
CA ASP A 150 5.77 6.05 -14.17
C ASP A 150 6.67 4.85 -13.86
N THR A 151 6.90 4.02 -14.87
CA THR A 151 7.85 2.90 -14.83
C THR A 151 9.28 3.36 -15.11
N GLY A 152 9.56 4.67 -15.14
CA GLY A 152 10.90 5.21 -15.33
C GLY A 152 11.48 5.11 -16.73
N ASP A 153 10.86 4.39 -17.70
CA ASP A 153 11.38 4.21 -19.07
C ASP A 153 10.31 3.79 -20.12
N LEU A 154 9.03 4.18 -19.97
CA LEU A 154 8.04 4.01 -21.05
C LEU A 154 7.45 5.37 -21.41
N ASP A 155 8.19 6.12 -22.21
CA ASP A 155 7.67 7.29 -22.91
C ASP A 155 6.72 6.86 -24.05
N GLU A 156 6.05 7.83 -24.68
CA GLU A 156 5.13 7.59 -25.80
C GLU A 156 5.81 6.81 -26.95
N ALA A 157 7.13 6.91 -27.08
CA ALA A 157 7.93 6.18 -28.06
C ALA A 157 8.06 4.69 -27.69
N GLY A 158 8.34 4.35 -26.42
CA GLY A 158 8.39 2.96 -25.96
C GLY A 158 7.04 2.24 -26.03
N VAL A 159 5.94 2.98 -25.82
CA VAL A 159 4.57 2.44 -26.00
C VAL A 159 4.28 2.16 -27.48
N ALA A 160 4.67 3.05 -28.39
CA ALA A 160 4.49 2.85 -29.83
C ALA A 160 5.25 1.62 -30.38
N GLU A 161 6.46 1.36 -29.86
CA GLU A 161 7.21 0.15 -30.21
C GLU A 161 6.60 -1.14 -29.65
N MET A 162 6.03 -1.10 -28.43
CA MET A 162 5.43 -2.29 -27.80
C MET A 162 4.18 -2.81 -28.53
N PHE A 163 3.34 -1.91 -29.04
CA PHE A 163 2.08 -2.30 -29.71
C PHE A 163 2.20 -2.42 -31.23
N GLY A 164 3.26 -1.88 -31.82
CA GLY A 164 3.46 -1.84 -33.26
C GLY A 164 2.35 -1.09 -34.01
N ASN A 165 2.35 -1.14 -35.34
CA ASN A 165 1.29 -0.56 -36.16
C ASN A 165 0.16 -1.57 -36.36
N THR A 166 -1.03 -1.27 -35.84
CA THR A 166 -2.27 -2.00 -36.12
C THR A 166 -3.23 -1.10 -36.90
N ALA A 167 -3.88 -1.64 -37.94
CA ALA A 167 -4.87 -0.89 -38.70
C ALA A 167 -6.09 -0.56 -37.83
N GLY A 168 -6.47 0.72 -37.77
CA GLY A 168 -7.56 1.18 -36.90
C GLY A 168 -7.70 2.70 -36.91
N PHE A 169 -8.29 3.24 -35.83
CA PHE A 169 -8.51 4.67 -35.65
C PHE A 169 -7.20 5.46 -35.78
N LYS A 170 -7.21 6.50 -36.64
CA LYS A 170 -6.12 7.47 -36.76
C LYS A 170 -6.64 8.84 -36.35
N THR A 171 -5.99 9.49 -35.40
CA THR A 171 -6.36 10.85 -34.96
C THR A 171 -6.32 11.87 -36.10
N SER A 172 -5.39 11.70 -37.04
CA SER A 172 -5.27 12.57 -38.22
C SER A 172 -6.31 12.28 -39.32
N GLU A 173 -6.89 11.07 -39.32
CA GLU A 173 -7.82 10.59 -40.36
C GLU A 173 -8.87 9.64 -39.73
N PRO A 174 -9.81 10.18 -38.94
CA PRO A 174 -10.83 9.37 -38.30
C PRO A 174 -11.84 8.84 -39.34
N ASN A 175 -11.92 7.51 -39.49
CA ASN A 175 -12.88 6.87 -40.38
C ASN A 175 -14.11 6.42 -39.57
N VAL A 176 -15.08 7.33 -39.40
CA VAL A 176 -16.31 7.08 -38.64
C VAL A 176 -17.43 6.68 -39.60
N THR A 177 -17.86 5.42 -39.56
CA THR A 177 -19.11 4.97 -40.20
C THR A 177 -20.27 5.20 -39.25
N VAL A 178 -21.19 6.09 -39.62
CA VAL A 178 -22.47 6.26 -38.92
C VAL A 178 -23.36 5.06 -39.16
N ASP A 179 -23.72 4.37 -38.08
CA ASP A 179 -24.72 3.32 -38.09
C ASP A 179 -26.09 3.97 -38.30
N THR A 180 -26.75 3.68 -39.42
CA THR A 180 -28.05 4.26 -39.82
C THR A 180 -29.21 3.31 -39.55
N THR A 181 -28.99 2.24 -38.79
CA THR A 181 -30.03 1.27 -38.46
C THR A 181 -31.13 1.93 -37.60
N PRO A 182 -32.39 2.06 -38.09
CA PRO A 182 -33.45 2.62 -37.28
C PRO A 182 -33.86 1.62 -36.19
N SER A 183 -33.84 2.07 -34.94
CA SER A 183 -34.41 1.33 -33.80
C SER A 183 -35.92 1.22 -33.98
N SER A 184 -36.41 0.07 -34.45
CA SER A 184 -37.86 -0.21 -34.49
C SER A 184 -38.34 -0.52 -33.08
N VAL A 185 -39.34 0.22 -32.61
CA VAL A 185 -40.16 -0.12 -31.44
C VAL A 185 -41.14 -1.20 -31.88
N GLU A 186 -41.17 -2.36 -31.21
CA GLU A 186 -42.27 -3.32 -31.32
C GLU A 186 -43.21 -3.10 -30.13
N ASP A 187 -44.36 -2.49 -30.42
CA ASP A 187 -45.58 -2.55 -29.59
C ASP A 187 -46.16 -3.97 -29.72
N ASP A 188 -46.27 -4.71 -28.61
CA ASP A 188 -46.89 -6.04 -28.57
C ASP A 188 -48.22 -5.99 -27.77
N PHE A 189 -49.30 -5.98 -28.56
CA PHE A 189 -50.73 -6.30 -28.35
C PHE A 189 -51.42 -6.14 -26.97
#